data_AF-A0A552IHL8-F1
#
_entry.id   AF-A0A552IHL8-F1
#
_cell.length_a   1.000
_cell.length_b   1.000
_cell.length_c   1.000
_cell.angle_alpha   90.00
_cell.angle_beta   90.00
_cell.angle_gamma   90.00
#
_symmetry.space_group_name_H-M   'P 1'
#
loop_
_entity.id
_entity.type
_entity.pdbx_description
1 polymer ?
#
loop_
_entity_poly.entity_id
_entity_poly.type
_entity_poly.pdbx_seq_one_letter_code
_entity_poly.pdbx_strand_id
1 'polypeptide(L)'
;MLDQSFNLPNSNVLDAIFQLPTLAVESGLGRSDTITPILPKAVKGMDSSLFSSSVEEYRQGLENRWQSSQSLSSWTNNGDFLTGQSSFVGVSSPVDLAGNTLATARAITVGSSTTSYTDWVGSTDTNDYYRFSLANSANFNLSLTGMTADADVQLLNSGGSVIASSTLGGTASESITSQLSAGTYYIRVYPYSGNTNYNLAVSATGGDWFSQNLRDAGLISTARSLAADGNFSRNDMISIFRNAEDGSVIDATELTDLRTIVSNASRFAMQDSVVFLSNCIANGNTANQWWTGGGSTRQTLGNLYAGSSATQMERLIGKWFLGLDRPTAASGTTYRSCSGSLIQSGVSYQDVNQGNLGDCYLLASLAGTAYRTPSTIQNMFTDNGDGTFTVRFLRNGVANYVTVDRYLPTTASGSFYYANRDRGLLYNNTGNELWVALAERAYAQINESGWIGQDNTNSYAGIAGGWPDTTVQQITGRNTVRDYTLDNSDRTAVINAFNAGRIVFLNWASHALTLVGYNPTTQLFTVHNPWGHTDNFTWNQIINGTGTGHEQRFTDWSYTTT
;
A
#
# COMPACT_ATOMS: atom_id res chain seq x y z
N MET A 1 -28.69 44.77 17.29
CA MET A 1 -28.61 45.95 16.41
C MET A 1 -27.37 45.78 15.54
N LEU A 2 -27.57 45.75 14.21
CA LEU A 2 -26.59 45.81 13.11
C LEU A 2 -25.59 44.63 13.07
N ASP A 3 -25.79 43.55 12.30
CA ASP A 3 -25.89 43.41 10.83
C ASP A 3 -24.71 44.03 10.07
N GLN A 4 -23.87 43.17 9.49
CA GLN A 4 -23.24 43.38 8.19
C GLN A 4 -22.76 42.04 7.59
N SER A 5 -23.57 41.56 6.66
CA SER A 5 -23.29 40.57 5.61
C SER A 5 -22.04 40.90 4.79
N PHE A 6 -21.22 39.90 4.46
CA PHE A 6 -20.29 39.96 3.34
C PHE A 6 -20.56 38.84 2.33
N ASN A 7 -20.75 39.31 1.10
CA ASN A 7 -21.21 38.62 -0.10
C ASN A 7 -20.01 38.02 -0.84
N LEU A 8 -20.16 36.80 -1.36
CA LEU A 8 -19.24 36.18 -2.32
C LEU A 8 -19.49 36.75 -3.72
N PRO A 9 -18.44 36.99 -4.53
CA PRO A 9 -18.60 37.00 -5.97
C PRO A 9 -17.97 35.74 -6.60
N ASN A 10 -18.80 35.06 -7.40
CA ASN A 10 -18.35 34.17 -8.46
C ASN A 10 -17.61 34.97 -9.53
N SER A 11 -16.45 34.49 -9.99
CA SER A 11 -15.97 34.79 -11.33
C SER A 11 -15.11 33.65 -11.89
N ASN A 12 -15.64 33.01 -12.94
CA ASN A 12 -14.91 32.25 -13.94
C ASN A 12 -13.74 33.08 -14.50
N VAL A 13 -12.55 32.48 -14.69
CA VAL A 13 -11.67 32.78 -15.83
C VAL A 13 -10.84 31.53 -16.17
N LEU A 14 -11.13 30.95 -17.33
CA LEU A 14 -10.18 30.24 -18.18
C LEU A 14 -9.30 31.30 -18.88
N ASP A 15 -7.98 31.14 -18.84
CA ASP A 15 -7.00 31.41 -19.92
C ASP A 15 -5.61 31.86 -19.41
N ALA A 16 -4.58 31.34 -20.11
CA ALA A 16 -3.15 31.70 -20.20
C ALA A 16 -2.23 30.54 -19.78
N ILE A 17 -1.81 29.63 -20.67
CA ILE A 17 -0.80 29.75 -21.76
C ILE A 17 0.64 29.97 -21.25
N PHE A 18 1.44 28.92 -21.42
CA PHE A 18 2.89 28.83 -21.66
C PHE A 18 3.79 30.01 -21.26
N GLN A 19 4.71 29.76 -20.32
CA GLN A 19 6.03 30.41 -20.30
C GLN A 19 7.13 29.37 -20.04
N LEU A 20 8.03 29.25 -21.03
CA LEU A 20 9.33 28.57 -20.95
C LEU A 20 10.32 29.44 -20.14
N PRO A 21 11.30 28.84 -19.44
CA PRO A 21 12.31 29.60 -18.70
C PRO A 21 13.43 30.12 -19.62
N THR A 22 13.79 31.39 -19.40
CA THR A 22 14.92 32.11 -19.98
C THR A 22 16.27 31.64 -19.40
N LEU A 23 17.23 31.39 -20.30
CA LEU A 23 18.65 31.18 -20.03
C LEU A 23 19.33 32.46 -19.53
N ALA A 24 20.07 32.36 -18.42
CA ALA A 24 21.05 33.34 -18.00
C ALA A 24 22.44 32.97 -18.55
N VAL A 25 23.11 33.95 -19.14
CA VAL A 25 24.50 33.91 -19.63
C VAL A 25 25.36 34.68 -18.65
N GLU A 26 26.51 34.12 -18.26
CA GLU A 26 27.80 34.81 -18.00
C GLU A 26 28.90 33.72 -18.00
N SER A 27 29.68 33.59 -19.07
CA SER A 27 31.00 34.22 -19.34
C SER A 27 32.18 33.63 -18.55
N GLY A 28 33.13 33.00 -19.27
CA GLY A 28 34.41 32.57 -18.71
C GLY A 28 35.30 31.88 -19.75
N LEU A 29 36.27 32.62 -20.28
CA LEU A 29 37.16 32.33 -21.41
C LEU A 29 38.13 31.14 -21.22
N GLY A 30 38.43 30.44 -22.32
CA GLY A 30 39.59 29.56 -22.48
C GLY A 30 39.85 29.19 -23.95
N ARG A 31 40.90 29.77 -24.54
CA ARG A 31 41.33 29.65 -25.96
C ARG A 31 42.02 28.31 -26.27
N SER A 32 41.87 27.78 -27.49
CA SER A 32 42.93 27.66 -28.53
C SER A 32 42.59 26.63 -29.63
N ASP A 33 42.62 27.11 -30.88
CA ASP A 33 43.29 26.56 -32.08
C ASP A 33 42.87 25.25 -32.80
N THR A 34 42.45 25.48 -34.06
CA THR A 34 42.85 24.82 -35.33
C THR A 34 42.44 23.37 -35.70
N ILE A 35 41.53 23.30 -36.67
CA ILE A 35 41.54 22.59 -37.98
C ILE A 35 42.59 21.48 -38.20
N THR A 36 42.15 20.25 -38.55
CA THR A 36 42.38 19.48 -39.83
C THR A 36 41.97 17.98 -39.65
N PRO A 37 41.36 17.30 -40.65
CA PRO A 37 40.75 15.96 -40.48
C PRO A 37 41.71 14.80 -40.79
N ILE A 38 41.47 13.63 -40.20
CA ILE A 38 42.16 12.38 -40.54
C ILE A 38 41.13 11.24 -40.66
N LEU A 39 40.94 10.76 -41.90
CA LEU A 39 40.42 9.43 -42.21
C LEU A 39 41.43 8.36 -41.78
N PRO A 40 40.96 7.19 -41.33
CA PRO A 40 41.47 5.98 -41.97
C PRO A 40 40.38 4.96 -42.37
N LYS A 41 40.73 4.28 -43.45
CA LYS A 41 40.08 3.15 -44.12
C LYS A 41 39.80 1.96 -43.20
N ALA A 42 38.62 1.38 -43.44
CA ALA A 42 38.32 -0.05 -43.65
C ALA A 42 38.81 -1.09 -42.63
N VAL A 43 37.84 -1.75 -41.98
CA VAL A 43 37.83 -3.21 -41.84
C VAL A 43 36.42 -3.73 -42.17
N LYS A 44 36.40 -4.71 -43.06
CA LYS A 44 35.26 -5.45 -43.62
C LYS A 44 35.02 -6.67 -42.73
N GLY A 45 33.79 -6.89 -42.27
CA GLY A 45 33.46 -8.10 -41.51
C GLY A 45 32.01 -8.15 -41.03
N MET A 46 31.16 -8.77 -41.86
CA MET A 46 29.99 -9.60 -41.54
C MET A 46 28.92 -9.10 -40.54
N ASP A 47 27.76 -8.85 -41.14
CA ASP A 47 26.42 -9.36 -40.80
C ASP A 47 25.82 -9.01 -39.43
N SER A 48 24.81 -8.14 -39.46
CA SER A 48 23.83 -8.02 -38.38
C SER A 48 22.44 -7.76 -38.97
N SER A 49 21.58 -8.75 -38.78
CA SER A 49 20.14 -8.65 -38.81
C SER A 49 19.60 -7.64 -37.78
N LEU A 50 18.39 -7.16 -38.07
CA LEU A 50 17.46 -6.40 -37.21
C LEU A 50 17.65 -4.88 -37.25
N PHE A 51 16.69 -4.16 -37.84
CA PHE A 51 15.63 -3.48 -37.07
C PHE A 51 14.56 -2.86 -37.99
N SER A 52 13.31 -3.04 -37.54
CA SER A 52 12.18 -2.09 -37.53
C SER A 52 11.63 -1.52 -38.84
N SER A 53 10.31 -1.62 -39.01
CA SER A 53 9.38 -0.51 -38.74
C SER A 53 7.93 -0.96 -39.03
N SER A 54 7.03 -0.75 -38.05
CA SER A 54 5.86 0.18 -38.06
C SER A 54 4.63 -0.37 -38.79
N VAL A 55 3.52 -0.68 -38.13
CA VAL A 55 2.54 0.22 -37.47
C VAL A 55 1.83 1.14 -38.48
N GLU A 56 0.51 0.92 -38.55
CA GLU A 56 -0.60 1.71 -39.11
C GLU A 56 -0.52 2.25 -40.54
N GLU A 57 -1.48 1.82 -41.38
CA GLU A 57 -2.25 2.78 -42.19
C GLU A 57 -3.65 2.24 -42.53
N TYR A 58 -4.64 2.63 -41.71
CA TYR A 58 -6.04 2.75 -42.14
C TYR A 58 -6.28 4.24 -42.38
N ARG A 59 -6.39 4.65 -43.65
CA ARG A 59 -7.41 5.62 -44.12
C ARG A 59 -7.23 6.02 -45.58
N GLN A 60 -8.37 5.93 -46.27
CA GLN A 60 -8.78 6.73 -47.42
C GLN A 60 -8.20 6.37 -48.80
N GLY A 61 -8.94 5.51 -49.49
CA GLY A 61 -9.07 5.61 -50.93
C GLY A 61 -9.93 6.81 -51.30
N LEU A 62 -9.41 7.62 -52.22
CA LEU A 62 -10.06 8.24 -53.38
C LEU A 62 -9.20 9.43 -53.80
N GLU A 63 -8.46 9.29 -54.91
CA GLU A 63 -8.43 10.26 -56.03
C GLU A 63 -7.28 9.97 -57.02
N ASN A 64 -7.69 9.56 -58.23
CA ASN A 64 -7.27 10.08 -59.53
C ASN A 64 -5.81 10.03 -60.04
N ARG A 65 -5.73 9.50 -61.28
CA ARG A 65 -4.77 9.74 -62.39
C ARG A 65 -3.43 9.01 -62.22
N TRP A 66 -3.01 8.14 -63.14
CA TRP A 66 -2.58 8.50 -64.50
C TRP A 66 -2.79 7.38 -65.54
N GLN A 67 -3.17 7.79 -66.75
CA GLN A 67 -3.01 7.05 -68.00
C GLN A 67 -1.55 7.07 -68.44
N SER A 68 -1.04 5.96 -68.98
CA SER A 68 -0.40 5.96 -70.30
C SER A 68 -0.10 4.55 -70.80
N SER A 69 -0.67 4.27 -71.97
CA SER A 69 -0.45 3.16 -72.88
C SER A 69 0.94 3.12 -73.51
N GLN A 70 1.53 1.92 -73.63
CA GLN A 70 2.38 1.45 -74.73
C GLN A 70 2.37 -0.10 -74.65
N SER A 71 2.31 -0.95 -75.67
CA SER A 71 1.89 -0.94 -77.07
C SER A 71 2.00 -2.42 -77.52
N LEU A 72 1.05 -2.92 -78.30
CA LEU A 72 1.03 -4.29 -78.84
C LEU A 72 2.20 -4.60 -79.78
N SER A 73 2.64 -5.87 -79.80
CA SER A 73 2.89 -6.67 -81.03
C SER A 73 3.07 -8.17 -80.70
N SER A 74 2.97 -9.09 -81.66
CA SER A 74 1.74 -9.79 -82.07
C SER A 74 2.09 -11.02 -82.95
N TRP A 75 1.22 -12.06 -82.95
CA TRP A 75 1.10 -13.23 -83.87
C TRP A 75 2.11 -14.39 -83.70
N THR A 76 1.78 -15.69 -83.84
CA THR A 76 0.92 -16.41 -84.83
C THR A 76 0.33 -17.77 -84.34
N ASN A 77 -0.74 -18.20 -85.04
CA ASN A 77 -1.63 -19.38 -84.93
C ASN A 77 -1.04 -20.81 -85.12
N ASN A 78 -1.73 -21.86 -84.62
CA ASN A 78 -2.49 -22.88 -85.42
C ASN A 78 -2.78 -24.25 -84.71
N GLY A 79 -4.03 -24.73 -84.85
CA GLY A 79 -4.49 -26.14 -84.81
C GLY A 79 -4.70 -26.77 -83.42
N ASP A 80 -5.65 -27.67 -83.13
CA ASP A 80 -6.50 -28.55 -83.96
C ASP A 80 -7.66 -29.12 -83.09
N PHE A 81 -8.67 -29.62 -83.78
CA PHE A 81 -10.03 -30.00 -83.40
C PHE A 81 -10.14 -31.47 -82.90
N LEU A 82 -10.93 -31.68 -81.83
CA LEU A 82 -11.57 -32.93 -81.36
C LEU A 82 -10.74 -34.24 -81.30
N THR A 83 -10.31 -34.64 -80.10
CA THR A 83 -10.48 -36.01 -79.57
C THR A 83 -10.58 -35.99 -78.03
N GLY A 84 -11.44 -36.83 -77.45
CA GLY A 84 -11.96 -36.72 -76.09
C GLY A 84 -11.09 -37.26 -74.95
N GLN A 85 -11.56 -36.92 -73.72
CA GLN A 85 -11.26 -37.47 -72.38
C GLN A 85 -9.77 -37.59 -72.01
N SER A 86 -9.27 -36.91 -70.98
CA SER A 86 -9.50 -37.32 -69.58
C SER A 86 -9.05 -36.27 -68.56
N SER A 87 -9.92 -36.03 -67.58
CA SER A 87 -9.61 -35.84 -66.15
C SER A 87 -8.79 -34.63 -65.70
N PHE A 88 -9.43 -33.46 -65.58
CA PHE A 88 -9.09 -32.57 -64.46
C PHE A 88 -9.81 -33.09 -63.22
N VAL A 89 -9.08 -33.77 -62.34
CA VAL A 89 -9.54 -34.01 -60.97
C VAL A 89 -9.62 -32.64 -60.31
N GLY A 90 -10.82 -32.08 -60.24
CA GLY A 90 -11.10 -30.92 -59.41
C GLY A 90 -11.01 -31.35 -57.95
N VAL A 91 -9.83 -31.28 -57.36
CA VAL A 91 -9.68 -31.31 -55.90
C VAL A 91 -9.97 -29.87 -55.44
N SER A 92 -11.24 -29.56 -55.20
CA SER A 92 -11.54 -28.43 -54.31
C SER A 92 -11.27 -28.92 -52.89
N SER A 93 -10.03 -28.81 -52.42
CA SER A 93 -9.79 -28.88 -50.99
C SER A 93 -10.63 -27.79 -50.32
N PRO A 94 -11.27 -28.07 -49.17
CA PRO A 94 -11.84 -27.02 -48.34
C PRO A 94 -10.81 -25.91 -48.14
N VAL A 95 -11.25 -24.66 -48.05
CA VAL A 95 -10.36 -23.53 -47.77
C VAL A 95 -9.83 -23.70 -46.35
N ASP A 96 -8.53 -23.98 -46.20
CA ASP A 96 -7.82 -23.96 -44.92
C ASP A 96 -7.73 -22.50 -44.43
N LEU A 97 -8.39 -22.19 -43.32
CA LEU A 97 -8.34 -20.88 -42.70
C LEU A 97 -7.48 -20.87 -41.42
N ALA A 98 -7.02 -22.03 -40.94
CA ALA A 98 -6.31 -22.19 -39.68
C ALA A 98 -5.15 -23.19 -39.82
N GLY A 99 -3.92 -22.66 -39.79
CA GLY A 99 -2.75 -23.49 -40.10
C GLY A 99 -2.43 -24.60 -39.09
N ASN A 100 -1.68 -25.59 -39.57
CA ASN A 100 -1.31 -26.84 -38.89
C ASN A 100 -0.26 -26.74 -37.76
N THR A 101 0.16 -25.54 -37.36
CA THR A 101 1.17 -25.34 -36.31
C THR A 101 0.85 -24.13 -35.43
N LEU A 102 1.44 -24.07 -34.23
CA LEU A 102 1.32 -22.89 -33.35
C LEU A 102 1.80 -21.59 -34.02
N ALA A 103 2.82 -21.66 -34.89
CA ALA A 103 3.38 -20.49 -35.58
C ALA A 103 2.45 -19.94 -36.68
N THR A 104 1.64 -20.81 -37.28
CA THR A 104 0.68 -20.48 -38.34
C THR A 104 -0.76 -20.42 -37.83
N ALA A 105 -0.94 -20.39 -36.50
CA ALA A 105 -2.25 -20.42 -35.89
C ALA A 105 -3.08 -19.19 -36.27
N ARG A 106 -4.35 -19.40 -36.61
CA ARG A 106 -5.29 -18.32 -36.93
C ARG A 106 -5.55 -17.47 -35.69
N ALA A 107 -5.26 -16.18 -35.76
CA ALA A 107 -5.59 -15.25 -34.69
C ALA A 107 -7.12 -15.06 -34.62
N ILE A 108 -7.70 -15.25 -33.44
CA ILE A 108 -9.13 -15.07 -33.17
C ILE A 108 -9.37 -14.18 -31.96
N THR A 109 -10.53 -13.52 -31.94
CA THR A 109 -10.98 -12.72 -30.79
C THR A 109 -11.92 -13.56 -29.93
N VAL A 110 -11.66 -13.56 -28.63
CA VAL A 110 -12.52 -14.20 -27.62
C VAL A 110 -12.99 -13.10 -26.67
N GLY A 111 -14.30 -12.86 -26.65
CA GLY A 111 -14.94 -11.86 -25.80
C GLY A 111 -16.00 -12.48 -24.90
N SER A 112 -16.74 -11.63 -24.18
CA SER A 112 -17.85 -12.07 -23.30
C SER A 112 -19.04 -12.64 -24.06
N SER A 113 -19.18 -12.30 -25.34
CA SER A 113 -20.16 -12.90 -26.25
C SER A 113 -19.55 -14.05 -27.03
N THR A 114 -20.36 -15.07 -27.33
CA THR A 114 -19.93 -16.22 -28.14
C THR A 114 -19.66 -15.81 -29.57
N THR A 115 -18.45 -16.12 -30.06
CA THR A 115 -18.04 -15.96 -31.46
C THR A 115 -17.78 -17.34 -32.07
N SER A 116 -18.24 -17.56 -33.29
CA SER A 116 -18.10 -18.82 -34.02
C SER A 116 -17.12 -18.72 -35.19
N TYR A 117 -16.32 -19.78 -35.36
CA TYR A 117 -15.38 -19.97 -36.45
C TYR A 117 -15.64 -21.34 -37.09
N THR A 118 -15.64 -21.42 -38.41
CA THR A 118 -15.85 -22.67 -39.15
C THR A 118 -14.61 -23.02 -39.94
N ASP A 119 -14.27 -24.30 -39.98
CA ASP A 119 -13.18 -24.84 -40.79
C ASP A 119 -13.37 -26.36 -41.00
N TRP A 120 -12.34 -27.04 -41.51
CA TRP A 120 -12.36 -28.47 -41.82
C TRP A 120 -11.07 -29.17 -41.37
N VAL A 121 -11.22 -30.36 -40.78
CA VAL A 121 -10.10 -31.28 -40.49
C VAL A 121 -10.30 -32.65 -41.13
N GLY A 122 -9.21 -33.31 -41.49
CA GLY A 122 -9.21 -34.63 -42.10
C GLY A 122 -7.86 -35.10 -42.60
N SER A 123 -7.85 -36.06 -43.52
CA SER A 123 -6.63 -36.73 -44.00
C SER A 123 -5.60 -35.82 -44.69
N THR A 124 -6.03 -34.67 -45.19
CA THR A 124 -5.17 -33.69 -45.88
C THR A 124 -4.91 -32.44 -45.05
N ASP A 125 -5.65 -32.27 -43.95
CA ASP A 125 -5.52 -31.15 -43.02
C ASP A 125 -5.72 -31.65 -41.59
N THR A 126 -4.61 -31.95 -40.92
CA THR A 126 -4.67 -32.78 -39.70
C THR A 126 -4.82 -31.96 -38.43
N ASN A 127 -4.65 -30.65 -38.49
CA ASN A 127 -4.70 -29.78 -37.34
C ASN A 127 -5.09 -28.36 -37.74
N ASP A 128 -6.03 -27.82 -36.99
CA ASP A 128 -6.36 -26.40 -37.08
C ASP A 128 -5.97 -25.75 -35.76
N TYR A 129 -4.95 -24.90 -35.81
CA TYR A 129 -4.55 -24.11 -34.66
C TYR A 129 -5.17 -22.72 -34.69
N TYR A 130 -5.80 -22.35 -33.57
CA TYR A 130 -6.27 -21.00 -33.31
C TYR A 130 -5.49 -20.40 -32.16
N ARG A 131 -5.21 -19.09 -32.23
CA ARG A 131 -4.52 -18.33 -31.19
C ARG A 131 -5.40 -17.21 -30.68
N PHE A 132 -5.50 -17.07 -29.36
CA PHE A 132 -6.16 -15.93 -28.73
C PHE A 132 -5.38 -15.42 -27.52
N SER A 133 -5.67 -14.19 -27.11
CA SER A 133 -5.10 -13.60 -25.90
C SER A 133 -6.23 -13.09 -25.01
N LEU A 134 -6.13 -13.38 -23.72
CA LEU A 134 -6.99 -12.81 -22.70
C LEU A 134 -6.24 -11.69 -22.00
N ALA A 135 -6.81 -10.48 -21.99
CA ALA A 135 -6.26 -9.35 -21.24
C ALA A 135 -6.41 -9.54 -19.72
N ASN A 136 -7.37 -10.37 -19.32
CA ASN A 136 -7.81 -10.56 -17.95
C ASN A 136 -8.08 -12.04 -17.68
N SER A 137 -8.06 -12.45 -16.41
CA SER A 137 -8.57 -13.77 -16.08
C SER A 137 -10.03 -13.87 -16.51
N ALA A 138 -10.47 -15.01 -17.02
CA ALA A 138 -11.85 -15.22 -17.44
C ALA A 138 -12.22 -16.69 -17.39
N ASN A 139 -13.52 -16.97 -17.26
CA ASN A 139 -14.04 -18.30 -17.50
C ASN A 139 -14.19 -18.53 -19.02
N PHE A 140 -13.25 -19.25 -19.60
CA PHE A 140 -13.22 -19.58 -21.02
C PHE A 140 -14.14 -20.77 -21.31
N ASN A 141 -14.95 -20.64 -22.35
CA ASN A 141 -15.86 -21.67 -22.83
C ASN A 141 -15.62 -21.92 -24.32
N LEU A 142 -15.59 -23.19 -24.70
CA LEU A 142 -15.43 -23.66 -26.06
C LEU A 142 -16.47 -24.75 -26.34
N SER A 143 -17.07 -24.72 -27.53
CA SER A 143 -17.83 -25.85 -28.08
C SER A 143 -17.46 -26.13 -29.53
N LEU A 144 -17.27 -27.40 -29.88
CA LEU A 144 -17.07 -27.87 -31.26
C LEU A 144 -18.33 -28.61 -31.71
N THR A 145 -18.97 -28.16 -32.78
CA THR A 145 -20.28 -28.66 -33.23
C THR A 145 -20.32 -28.82 -34.75
N GLY A 146 -21.41 -29.38 -35.29
CA GLY A 146 -21.64 -29.45 -36.73
C GLY A 146 -20.81 -30.50 -37.47
N MET A 147 -20.23 -31.44 -36.73
CA MET A 147 -19.35 -32.47 -37.28
C MET A 147 -20.15 -33.63 -37.91
N THR A 148 -19.63 -34.16 -39.02
CA THR A 148 -20.16 -35.34 -39.73
C THR A 148 -19.25 -36.57 -39.58
N ALA A 149 -18.05 -36.38 -39.06
CA ALA A 149 -17.10 -37.42 -38.66
C ALA A 149 -16.40 -36.98 -37.35
N ASP A 150 -15.55 -37.83 -36.79
CA ASP A 150 -15.03 -37.65 -35.43
C ASP A 150 -13.81 -36.72 -35.39
N ALA A 151 -13.89 -35.67 -34.57
CA ALA A 151 -12.80 -34.73 -34.33
C ALA A 151 -12.79 -34.27 -32.87
N ASP A 152 -11.59 -34.17 -32.33
CA ASP A 152 -11.31 -33.82 -30.95
C ASP A 152 -10.83 -32.37 -30.84
N VAL A 153 -10.85 -31.82 -29.61
CA VAL A 153 -10.32 -30.48 -29.33
C VAL A 153 -9.43 -30.44 -28.09
N GLN A 154 -8.35 -29.66 -28.19
CA GLN A 154 -7.42 -29.37 -27.09
C GLN A 154 -7.30 -27.86 -26.87
N LEU A 155 -7.25 -27.46 -25.61
CA LEU A 155 -6.84 -26.13 -25.15
C LEU A 155 -5.39 -26.21 -24.65
N LEU A 156 -4.54 -25.31 -25.13
CA LEU A 156 -3.09 -25.34 -24.91
C LEU A 156 -2.59 -24.01 -24.33
N ASN A 157 -1.52 -24.07 -23.52
CA ASN A 157 -0.82 -22.89 -23.04
C ASN A 157 0.11 -22.28 -24.11
N SER A 158 0.76 -21.17 -23.79
CA SER A 158 1.67 -20.47 -24.72
C SER A 158 2.87 -21.30 -25.20
N GLY A 159 3.28 -22.31 -24.41
CA GLY A 159 4.34 -23.25 -24.76
C GLY A 159 3.86 -24.51 -25.49
N GLY A 160 2.56 -24.62 -25.82
CA GLY A 160 1.99 -25.77 -26.52
C GLY A 160 1.67 -26.97 -25.65
N SER A 161 1.74 -26.86 -24.31
CA SER A 161 1.29 -27.94 -23.41
C SER A 161 -0.23 -27.92 -23.26
N VAL A 162 -0.85 -29.10 -23.23
CA VAL A 162 -2.31 -29.24 -23.08
C VAL A 162 -2.72 -28.83 -21.66
N ILE A 163 -3.68 -27.90 -21.58
CA ILE A 163 -4.37 -27.48 -20.35
C ILE A 163 -5.62 -28.34 -20.14
N ALA A 164 -6.40 -28.55 -21.20
CA ALA A 164 -7.63 -29.31 -21.19
C ALA A 164 -7.91 -29.93 -22.58
N SER A 165 -8.69 -30.99 -22.64
CA SER A 165 -9.10 -31.65 -23.88
C SER A 165 -10.51 -32.21 -23.77
N SER A 166 -11.19 -32.35 -24.89
CA SER A 166 -12.45 -33.08 -25.04
C SER A 166 -12.33 -33.99 -26.26
N THR A 167 -12.68 -35.27 -26.07
CA THR A 167 -12.48 -36.36 -27.05
C THR A 167 -13.69 -37.31 -27.09
N LEU A 168 -14.90 -36.74 -27.19
CA LEU A 168 -16.14 -37.49 -27.17
C LEU A 168 -16.37 -38.15 -28.54
N GLY A 169 -16.23 -39.48 -28.60
CA GLY A 169 -16.27 -40.18 -29.88
C GLY A 169 -17.55 -40.00 -30.72
N GLY A 170 -17.40 -40.18 -32.03
CA GLY A 170 -18.47 -40.12 -33.01
C GLY A 170 -18.72 -38.71 -33.56
N THR A 171 -19.95 -38.21 -33.47
CA THR A 171 -20.32 -36.83 -33.88
C THR A 171 -20.85 -36.03 -32.69
N ALA A 172 -20.55 -36.49 -31.48
CA ALA A 172 -20.89 -35.76 -30.26
C ALA A 172 -20.20 -34.40 -30.28
N SER A 173 -20.85 -33.39 -29.72
CA SER A 173 -20.25 -32.06 -29.63
C SER A 173 -19.18 -32.03 -28.54
N GLU A 174 -18.00 -31.50 -28.86
CA GLU A 174 -16.96 -31.29 -27.85
C GLU A 174 -17.22 -30.03 -27.05
N SER A 175 -16.80 -30.03 -25.79
CA SER A 175 -16.89 -28.83 -24.95
C SER A 175 -15.75 -28.74 -23.94
N ILE A 176 -15.23 -27.53 -23.73
CA ILE A 176 -14.25 -27.23 -22.69
C ILE A 176 -14.70 -25.97 -21.95
N THR A 177 -14.74 -26.05 -20.62
CA THR A 177 -14.84 -24.89 -19.72
C THR A 177 -13.60 -24.85 -18.85
N SER A 178 -12.93 -23.70 -18.77
CA SER A 178 -11.70 -23.55 -18.00
C SER A 178 -11.51 -22.13 -17.51
N GLN A 179 -11.12 -21.96 -16.24
CA GLN A 179 -10.68 -20.66 -15.74
C GLN A 179 -9.26 -20.40 -16.21
N LEU A 180 -9.08 -19.35 -17.01
CA LEU A 180 -7.78 -18.95 -17.56
C LEU A 180 -7.34 -17.63 -16.94
N SER A 181 -6.03 -17.46 -16.76
CA SER A 181 -5.43 -16.17 -16.40
C SER A 181 -5.27 -15.28 -17.63
N ALA A 182 -4.85 -14.03 -17.44
CA ALA A 182 -4.38 -13.22 -18.55
C ALA A 182 -3.19 -13.91 -19.23
N GLY A 183 -3.16 -13.93 -20.56
CA GLY A 183 -2.13 -14.66 -21.30
C GLY A 183 -2.54 -15.01 -22.72
N THR A 184 -1.62 -15.67 -23.43
CA THR A 184 -1.85 -16.21 -24.78
C THR A 184 -2.08 -17.70 -24.72
N TYR A 185 -3.11 -18.16 -25.43
CA TYR A 185 -3.55 -19.55 -25.47
C TYR A 185 -3.78 -20.00 -26.91
N TYR A 186 -3.80 -21.32 -27.10
CA TYR A 186 -4.10 -21.94 -28.37
C TYR A 186 -5.20 -22.98 -28.26
N ILE A 187 -5.98 -23.13 -29.32
CA ILE A 187 -6.92 -24.23 -29.50
C ILE A 187 -6.40 -25.07 -30.65
N ARG A 188 -6.44 -26.39 -30.50
CA ARG A 188 -6.14 -27.33 -31.59
C ARG A 188 -7.35 -28.20 -31.82
N VAL A 189 -7.90 -28.15 -33.02
CA VAL A 189 -8.90 -29.11 -33.51
C VAL A 189 -8.15 -30.12 -34.38
N TYR A 190 -8.42 -31.42 -34.22
CA TYR A 190 -7.76 -32.46 -35.00
C TYR A 190 -8.69 -33.65 -35.24
N PRO A 191 -8.59 -34.35 -36.38
CA PRO A 191 -9.48 -35.44 -36.70
C PRO A 191 -9.11 -36.68 -35.88
N TYR A 192 -10.12 -37.35 -35.32
CA TYR A 192 -9.96 -38.69 -34.74
C TYR A 192 -10.26 -39.76 -35.80
N SER A 193 -11.37 -39.62 -36.54
CA SER A 193 -11.69 -40.51 -37.64
C SER A 193 -12.52 -39.83 -38.73
N GLY A 194 -12.13 -40.06 -39.98
CA GLY A 194 -12.79 -39.47 -41.14
C GLY A 194 -12.46 -37.99 -41.34
N ASN A 195 -13.23 -37.36 -42.22
CA ASN A 195 -13.07 -35.98 -42.64
C ASN A 195 -14.32 -35.21 -42.22
N THR A 196 -14.18 -34.05 -41.59
CA THR A 196 -15.33 -33.29 -41.09
C THR A 196 -15.12 -31.78 -41.16
N ASN A 197 -16.19 -31.07 -41.54
CA ASN A 197 -16.30 -29.64 -41.20
C ASN A 197 -16.68 -29.51 -39.72
N TYR A 198 -16.46 -28.35 -39.14
CA TYR A 198 -16.93 -28.04 -37.79
C TYR A 198 -17.29 -26.56 -37.63
N ASN A 199 -17.96 -26.26 -36.51
CA ASN A 199 -18.19 -24.93 -35.98
C ASN A 199 -17.63 -24.87 -34.55
N LEU A 200 -16.55 -24.10 -34.39
CA LEU A 200 -15.88 -23.79 -33.15
C LEU A 200 -16.46 -22.49 -32.59
N ALA A 201 -17.25 -22.60 -31.52
CA ALA A 201 -17.79 -21.45 -30.80
C ALA A 201 -17.00 -21.22 -29.49
N VAL A 202 -16.58 -19.99 -29.25
CA VAL A 202 -15.75 -19.61 -28.09
C VAL A 202 -16.28 -18.36 -27.40
N SER A 203 -16.15 -18.30 -26.08
CA SER A 203 -16.44 -17.11 -25.27
C SER A 203 -15.59 -17.10 -23.99
N ALA A 204 -15.45 -15.93 -23.37
CA ALA A 204 -14.78 -15.74 -22.10
C ALA A 204 -15.59 -14.77 -21.25
N THR A 205 -16.38 -15.30 -20.32
CA THR A 205 -17.32 -14.51 -19.50
C THR A 205 -16.71 -14.14 -18.15
N GLY A 206 -16.65 -12.83 -17.88
CA GLY A 206 -16.39 -12.22 -16.57
C GLY A 206 -14.97 -12.46 -16.01
N GLY A 207 -14.23 -11.37 -15.78
CA GLY A 207 -13.01 -11.42 -14.98
C GLY A 207 -13.30 -11.38 -13.49
N ASP A 208 -12.35 -11.79 -12.66
CA ASP A 208 -12.48 -11.60 -11.22
C ASP A 208 -12.45 -10.10 -10.85
N TRP A 209 -12.71 -9.79 -9.57
CA TRP A 209 -12.75 -8.40 -9.12
C TRP A 209 -11.47 -7.64 -9.48
N PHE A 210 -10.29 -8.28 -9.39
CA PHE A 210 -9.01 -7.66 -9.71
C PHE A 210 -8.94 -7.22 -11.16
N SER A 211 -9.24 -8.12 -12.10
CA SER A 211 -9.25 -7.84 -13.54
C SER A 211 -10.33 -6.84 -13.97
N GLN A 212 -11.37 -6.64 -13.16
CA GLN A 212 -12.42 -5.65 -13.45
C GLN A 212 -12.11 -4.26 -12.89
N ASN A 213 -11.35 -4.16 -11.81
CA ASN A 213 -11.19 -2.92 -11.05
C ASN A 213 -9.76 -2.35 -11.08
N LEU A 214 -8.77 -3.17 -11.43
CA LEU A 214 -7.37 -2.78 -11.56
C LEU A 214 -6.96 -2.80 -13.04
N ARG A 215 -5.87 -2.12 -13.36
CA ARG A 215 -5.36 -1.94 -14.73
C ARG A 215 -3.91 -2.38 -14.89
N ASP A 216 -3.10 -2.21 -13.86
CA ASP A 216 -1.71 -2.63 -13.85
C ASP A 216 -1.61 -4.15 -13.75
N ALA A 217 -0.91 -4.76 -14.71
CA ALA A 217 -0.83 -6.21 -14.83
C ALA A 217 -0.07 -6.87 -13.68
N GLY A 218 0.97 -6.19 -13.17
CA GLY A 218 1.75 -6.63 -12.02
C GLY A 218 0.88 -6.68 -10.77
N LEU A 219 0.23 -5.57 -10.45
CA LEU A 219 -0.65 -5.42 -9.29
C LEU A 219 -1.86 -6.34 -9.37
N ILE A 220 -2.47 -6.52 -10.55
CA ILE A 220 -3.54 -7.51 -10.76
C ILE A 220 -3.07 -8.90 -10.34
N SER A 221 -1.90 -9.34 -10.84
CA SER A 221 -1.37 -10.67 -10.56
C SER A 221 -1.04 -10.83 -9.08
N THR A 222 -0.32 -9.86 -8.51
CA THR A 222 0.16 -9.87 -7.12
C THR A 222 -1.01 -9.80 -6.14
N ALA A 223 -1.90 -8.82 -6.27
CA ALA A 223 -3.03 -8.64 -5.36
C ALA A 223 -3.99 -9.85 -5.40
N ARG A 224 -4.24 -10.41 -6.59
CA ARG A 224 -5.04 -11.64 -6.73
C ARG A 224 -4.43 -12.80 -5.97
N SER A 225 -3.12 -13.03 -6.14
CA SER A 225 -2.44 -14.14 -5.49
C SER A 225 -2.44 -14.00 -3.97
N LEU A 226 -2.21 -12.79 -3.46
CA LEU A 226 -2.15 -12.53 -2.02
C LEU A 226 -3.53 -12.60 -1.36
N ALA A 227 -4.59 -12.21 -2.06
CA ALA A 227 -5.97 -12.28 -1.55
C ALA A 227 -6.58 -13.70 -1.57
N ALA A 228 -5.80 -14.74 -1.87
CA ALA A 228 -6.31 -16.11 -1.99
C ALA A 228 -6.91 -16.63 -0.67
N ASP A 229 -6.46 -16.12 0.47
CA ASP A 229 -7.01 -16.41 1.81
C ASP A 229 -8.21 -15.50 2.19
N GLY A 230 -8.63 -14.62 1.28
CA GLY A 230 -9.69 -13.64 1.50
C GLY A 230 -9.29 -12.43 2.34
N ASN A 231 -8.00 -12.28 2.67
CA ASN A 231 -7.49 -11.22 3.53
C ASN A 231 -6.32 -10.47 2.86
N PHE A 232 -6.19 -9.17 3.11
CA PHE A 232 -4.94 -8.44 2.89
C PHE A 232 -4.32 -8.10 4.23
N SER A 233 -3.37 -8.94 4.64
CA SER A 233 -2.54 -8.71 5.81
C SER A 233 -1.59 -7.54 5.62
N ARG A 234 -0.92 -7.14 6.72
CA ARG A 234 0.17 -6.15 6.67
C ARG A 234 1.24 -6.53 5.65
N ASN A 235 1.65 -7.80 5.60
CA ASN A 235 2.71 -8.26 4.71
C ASN A 235 2.26 -8.27 3.24
N ASP A 236 0.98 -8.55 3.00
CA ASP A 236 0.40 -8.51 1.65
C ASP A 236 0.40 -7.09 1.13
N MET A 237 -0.06 -6.13 1.94
CA MET A 237 -0.05 -4.72 1.56
C MET A 237 1.36 -4.19 1.32
N ILE A 238 2.35 -4.55 2.14
CA ILE A 238 3.76 -4.20 1.88
C ILE A 238 4.22 -4.76 0.52
N SER A 239 3.85 -6.01 0.21
CA SER A 239 4.22 -6.67 -1.05
C SER A 239 3.53 -6.01 -2.25
N ILE A 240 2.26 -5.61 -2.11
CA ILE A 240 1.51 -4.86 -3.12
C ILE A 240 2.15 -3.49 -3.38
N PHE A 241 2.51 -2.74 -2.33
CA PHE A 241 3.17 -1.45 -2.50
C PHE A 241 4.53 -1.58 -3.19
N ARG A 242 5.31 -2.60 -2.86
CA ARG A 242 6.61 -2.88 -3.50
C ARG A 242 6.48 -3.34 -4.94
N ASN A 243 5.38 -4.02 -5.27
CA ASN A 243 5.16 -4.46 -6.64
C ASN A 243 4.92 -3.29 -7.60
N ALA A 244 4.33 -2.19 -7.11
CA ALA A 244 4.19 -0.93 -7.84
C ALA A 244 5.51 -0.17 -8.08
N GLU A 245 6.67 -0.75 -7.75
CA GLU A 245 7.98 -0.14 -7.97
C GLU A 245 8.67 -0.65 -9.25
N ASP A 246 7.97 -1.45 -10.07
CA ASP A 246 8.58 -2.23 -11.16
C ASP A 246 9.21 -1.37 -12.27
N GLY A 247 8.71 -0.14 -12.46
CA GLY A 247 9.25 0.88 -13.36
C GLY A 247 10.28 1.83 -12.71
N SER A 248 10.74 1.57 -11.48
CA SER A 248 11.53 2.49 -10.62
C SER A 248 10.82 3.77 -10.19
N VAL A 249 9.64 4.05 -10.74
CA VAL A 249 8.73 5.13 -10.40
C VAL A 249 7.32 4.58 -10.31
N ILE A 250 6.53 5.15 -9.41
CA ILE A 250 5.10 4.87 -9.27
C ILE A 250 4.35 5.66 -10.34
N ASP A 251 3.79 5.00 -11.34
CA ASP A 251 3.03 5.66 -12.39
C ASP A 251 1.57 5.94 -12.01
N ALA A 252 0.81 6.55 -12.92
CA ALA A 252 -0.57 6.93 -12.68
C ALA A 252 -1.53 5.73 -12.59
N THR A 253 -1.23 4.65 -13.30
CA THR A 253 -2.00 3.41 -13.31
C THR A 253 -1.82 2.70 -11.97
N GLU A 254 -0.57 2.52 -11.55
CA GLU A 254 -0.22 1.89 -10.27
C GLU A 254 -0.83 2.67 -9.09
N LEU A 255 -0.67 4.00 -9.07
CA LEU A 255 -1.25 4.81 -8.01
C LEU A 255 -2.79 4.72 -7.97
N THR A 256 -3.44 4.66 -9.12
CA THR A 256 -4.90 4.48 -9.20
C THR A 256 -5.31 3.12 -8.65
N ASP A 257 -4.57 2.06 -8.97
CA ASP A 257 -4.85 0.71 -8.53
C ASP A 257 -4.60 0.52 -7.03
N LEU A 258 -3.51 1.06 -6.49
CA LEU A 258 -3.24 1.09 -5.06
C LEU A 258 -4.39 1.76 -4.29
N ARG A 259 -4.88 2.90 -4.77
CA ARG A 259 -6.03 3.59 -4.17
C ARG A 259 -7.33 2.79 -4.30
N THR A 260 -7.49 2.05 -5.39
CA THR A 260 -8.64 1.16 -5.61
C THR A 260 -8.63 -0.02 -4.63
N ILE A 261 -7.47 -0.64 -4.41
CA ILE A 261 -7.29 -1.70 -3.40
C ILE A 261 -7.64 -1.16 -2.00
N VAL A 262 -7.04 -0.02 -1.61
CA VAL A 262 -7.24 0.56 -0.26
C VAL A 262 -8.69 1.00 -0.01
N SER A 263 -9.36 1.57 -1.01
CA SER A 263 -10.78 1.95 -0.89
C SER A 263 -11.75 0.76 -0.81
N ASN A 264 -11.29 -0.43 -1.18
CA ASN A 264 -12.06 -1.69 -1.11
C ASN A 264 -11.57 -2.60 0.03
N ALA A 265 -10.92 -2.05 1.05
CA ALA A 265 -10.36 -2.80 2.17
C ALA A 265 -11.33 -3.80 2.84
N SER A 266 -12.62 -3.46 2.95
CA SER A 266 -13.64 -4.35 3.54
C SER A 266 -13.85 -5.64 2.75
N ARG A 267 -13.60 -5.63 1.44
CA ARG A 267 -13.64 -6.83 0.59
C ARG A 267 -12.58 -7.85 0.96
N PHE A 268 -11.46 -7.37 1.50
CA PHE A 268 -10.27 -8.16 1.79
C PHE A 268 -10.01 -8.25 3.29
N ALA A 269 -11.06 -8.13 4.12
CA ALA A 269 -11.00 -8.30 5.57
C ALA A 269 -9.81 -7.60 6.27
N MET A 270 -9.34 -6.48 5.71
CA MET A 270 -8.14 -5.81 6.19
C MET A 270 -8.34 -5.33 7.62
N GLN A 271 -7.37 -5.57 8.49
CA GLN A 271 -7.38 -5.01 9.84
C GLN A 271 -7.37 -3.47 9.80
N ASP A 272 -8.10 -2.81 10.70
CA ASP A 272 -8.24 -1.35 10.75
C ASP A 272 -6.88 -0.61 10.72
N SER A 273 -5.88 -1.16 11.42
CA SER A 273 -4.52 -0.64 11.40
C SER A 273 -3.89 -0.70 10.01
N VAL A 274 -4.01 -1.83 9.31
CA VAL A 274 -3.52 -2.00 7.94
C VAL A 274 -4.26 -1.08 6.97
N VAL A 275 -5.57 -0.89 7.14
CA VAL A 275 -6.34 0.08 6.36
C VAL A 275 -5.83 1.51 6.57
N PHE A 276 -5.62 1.92 7.82
CA PHE A 276 -5.12 3.25 8.14
C PHE A 276 -3.72 3.49 7.55
N LEU A 277 -2.79 2.55 7.79
CA LEU A 277 -1.41 2.68 7.33
C LEU A 277 -1.31 2.66 5.80
N SER A 278 -2.08 1.80 5.12
CA SER A 278 -2.18 1.80 3.66
C SER A 278 -2.78 3.09 3.10
N ASN A 279 -3.77 3.68 3.78
CA ASN A 279 -4.30 5.00 3.43
C ASN A 279 -3.24 6.08 3.53
N CYS A 280 -2.44 6.09 4.60
CA CYS A 280 -1.35 7.06 4.75
C CYS A 280 -0.34 6.98 3.61
N ILE A 281 -0.10 5.79 3.02
CA ILE A 281 0.79 5.63 1.87
C ILE A 281 0.08 6.03 0.56
N ALA A 282 -1.04 5.39 0.22
CA ALA A 282 -1.70 5.53 -1.09
C ALA A 282 -2.47 6.85 -1.28
N ASN A 283 -3.12 7.34 -0.21
CA ASN A 283 -3.94 8.55 -0.21
C ASN A 283 -3.25 9.74 0.46
N GLY A 284 -2.16 9.47 1.18
CA GLY A 284 -1.34 10.49 1.81
C GLY A 284 -1.73 10.78 3.25
N ASN A 285 -0.83 11.48 3.93
CA ASN A 285 -0.97 11.94 5.31
C ASN A 285 -0.14 13.21 5.48
N THR A 286 -0.55 14.14 6.34
CA THR A 286 0.22 15.37 6.63
C THR A 286 1.64 15.07 7.11
N ALA A 287 1.82 13.99 7.88
CA ALA A 287 3.13 13.56 8.35
C ALA A 287 4.08 13.12 7.22
N ASN A 288 3.56 12.76 6.04
CA ASN A 288 4.41 12.36 4.91
C ASN A 288 5.22 13.52 4.35
N GLN A 289 4.93 14.78 4.70
CA GLN A 289 5.75 15.91 4.28
C GLN A 289 7.23 15.71 4.68
N TRP A 290 7.47 14.97 5.77
CA TRP A 290 8.76 14.86 6.39
C TRP A 290 9.21 13.40 6.60
N TRP A 291 10.53 13.25 6.63
CA TRP A 291 11.23 12.05 7.06
C TRP A 291 12.35 12.46 8.02
N THR A 292 12.31 11.97 9.26
CA THR A 292 13.33 12.21 10.28
C THR A 292 14.35 11.07 10.33
N GLY A 293 13.89 9.81 10.29
CA GLY A 293 14.76 8.63 10.29
C GLY A 293 15.73 8.54 11.47
N GLY A 294 15.42 9.17 12.61
CA GLY A 294 16.28 9.29 13.78
C GLY A 294 17.38 10.36 13.67
N GLY A 295 17.37 11.16 12.61
CA GLY A 295 18.30 12.27 12.42
C GLY A 295 17.96 13.51 13.26
N SER A 296 18.90 14.45 13.34
CA SER A 296 18.69 15.75 14.01
C SER A 296 17.95 16.77 13.13
N THR A 297 17.84 16.51 11.83
CA THR A 297 17.18 17.38 10.85
C THR A 297 16.26 16.55 9.98
N ARG A 298 14.99 16.97 9.86
CA ARG A 298 14.02 16.34 8.97
C ARG A 298 14.33 16.62 7.49
N GLN A 299 14.07 15.64 6.65
CA GLN A 299 14.16 15.70 5.20
C GLN A 299 12.76 15.80 4.59
N THR A 300 12.64 16.40 3.41
CA THR A 300 11.36 16.39 2.67
C THR A 300 11.11 14.99 2.09
N LEU A 301 9.90 14.49 2.24
CA LEU A 301 9.47 13.21 1.68
C LEU A 301 8.30 13.38 0.70
N GLY A 302 7.18 13.94 1.16
CA GLY A 302 5.96 14.17 0.39
C GLY A 302 5.04 12.94 0.29
N ASN A 303 3.77 13.18 -0.04
CA ASN A 303 2.80 12.13 -0.40
C ASN A 303 3.14 11.49 -1.74
N LEU A 304 2.65 10.27 -1.98
CA LEU A 304 2.73 9.64 -3.30
C LEU A 304 1.93 10.42 -4.36
N TYR A 305 2.52 10.55 -5.54
CA TYR A 305 1.89 11.03 -6.76
C TYR A 305 2.47 10.28 -7.97
N ALA A 306 1.83 10.37 -9.13
CA ALA A 306 2.36 9.74 -10.35
C ALA A 306 3.72 10.36 -10.72
N GLY A 307 4.76 9.54 -10.80
CA GLY A 307 6.16 9.92 -10.93
C GLY A 307 6.96 9.90 -9.62
N SER A 308 6.34 9.55 -8.49
CA SER A 308 7.06 9.28 -7.24
C SER A 308 8.10 8.18 -7.43
N SER A 309 9.30 8.34 -6.88
CA SER A 309 10.36 7.30 -7.00
C SER A 309 10.10 6.08 -6.11
N ALA A 310 10.65 4.92 -6.48
CA ALA A 310 10.71 3.75 -5.60
C ALA A 310 11.34 4.06 -4.23
N THR A 311 12.32 4.97 -4.17
CA THR A 311 12.91 5.42 -2.89
C THR A 311 11.89 6.14 -2.01
N GLN A 312 10.98 6.92 -2.60
CA GLN A 312 9.91 7.59 -1.86
C GLN A 312 8.90 6.55 -1.35
N MET A 313 8.54 5.55 -2.16
CA MET A 313 7.68 4.43 -1.76
C MET A 313 8.30 3.67 -0.56
N GLU A 314 9.56 3.24 -0.66
CA GLU A 314 10.23 2.52 0.43
C GLU A 314 10.36 3.36 1.72
N ARG A 315 10.52 4.68 1.62
CA ARG A 315 10.46 5.55 2.81
C ARG A 315 9.07 5.61 3.41
N LEU A 316 8.01 5.64 2.61
CA LEU A 316 6.63 5.63 3.10
C LEU A 316 6.25 4.27 3.72
N ILE A 317 6.65 3.16 3.10
CA ILE A 317 6.55 1.81 3.69
C ILE A 317 7.35 1.77 5.01
N GLY A 318 8.58 2.29 4.98
CA GLY A 318 9.46 2.42 6.13
C GLY A 318 8.80 3.16 7.29
N LYS A 319 8.16 4.31 7.00
CA LYS A 319 7.48 5.15 7.99
C LYS A 319 6.26 4.47 8.59
N TRP A 320 5.35 3.98 7.74
CA TRP A 320 4.03 3.55 8.19
C TRP A 320 3.97 2.09 8.61
N PHE A 321 4.62 1.20 7.85
CA PHE A 321 4.60 -0.22 8.16
C PHE A 321 5.79 -0.68 8.98
N LEU A 322 6.99 -0.14 8.78
CA LEU A 322 8.21 -0.69 9.38
C LEU A 322 8.74 0.10 10.59
N GLY A 323 8.14 1.26 10.89
CA GLY A 323 8.55 2.11 12.02
C GLY A 323 10.00 2.63 11.92
N LEU A 324 10.50 2.84 10.71
CA LEU A 324 11.87 3.31 10.45
C LEU A 324 12.00 4.83 10.55
N ASP A 325 10.89 5.57 10.51
CA ASP A 325 10.90 7.03 10.65
C ASP A 325 10.97 7.44 12.14
N ARG A 326 12.10 7.10 12.76
CA ARG A 326 12.35 7.31 14.19
C ARG A 326 12.35 8.82 14.54
N PRO A 327 11.85 9.21 15.73
CA PRO A 327 11.91 10.60 16.18
C PRO A 327 13.33 11.11 16.35
N THR A 328 13.53 12.43 16.20
CA THR A 328 14.76 13.08 16.68
C THR A 328 14.85 12.91 18.20
N ALA A 329 16.00 12.41 18.66
CA ALA A 329 16.32 12.22 20.06
C ALA A 329 17.30 13.29 20.57
N ALA A 330 17.49 13.36 21.89
CA ALA A 330 18.39 14.30 22.54
C ALA A 330 19.83 14.11 22.06
N SER A 331 20.59 15.20 21.99
CA SER A 331 22.01 15.17 21.64
C SER A 331 22.79 14.24 22.58
N GLY A 332 23.73 13.48 22.03
CA GLY A 332 24.52 12.50 22.78
C GLY A 332 23.83 11.15 23.04
N THR A 333 22.59 10.97 22.58
CA THR A 333 21.93 9.65 22.58
C THR A 333 22.18 8.90 21.28
N THR A 334 21.90 7.59 21.28
CA THR A 334 21.99 6.76 20.06
C THR A 334 20.86 5.72 20.08
N TYR A 335 20.22 5.51 18.93
CA TYR A 335 19.24 4.44 18.77
C TYR A 335 19.91 3.06 18.80
N ARG A 336 19.48 2.18 19.71
CA ARG A 336 19.93 0.78 19.77
C ARG A 336 18.73 -0.15 19.77
N SER A 337 18.86 -1.31 19.12
CA SER A 337 17.84 -2.36 19.17
C SER A 337 17.75 -2.89 20.60
N CYS A 338 16.57 -2.81 21.22
CA CYS A 338 16.40 -3.18 22.60
C CYS A 338 15.92 -4.63 22.75
N SER A 339 16.53 -5.35 23.70
CA SER A 339 16.07 -6.64 24.19
C SER A 339 14.89 -6.45 25.14
N GLY A 340 14.11 -7.51 25.34
CA GLY A 340 12.95 -7.50 26.23
C GLY A 340 11.69 -8.01 25.56
N SER A 341 10.59 -7.98 26.31
CA SER A 341 9.23 -8.24 25.81
C SER A 341 8.42 -6.96 25.78
N LEU A 342 7.37 -6.91 24.97
CA LEU A 342 6.46 -5.76 24.97
C LEU A 342 5.84 -5.56 26.37
N ILE A 343 5.29 -6.63 26.95
CA ILE A 343 4.70 -6.69 28.29
C ILE A 343 5.27 -7.89 29.04
N GLN A 344 5.64 -7.71 30.32
CA GLN A 344 6.26 -8.69 31.18
C GLN A 344 5.50 -8.80 32.51
N SER A 345 4.60 -9.80 32.60
CA SER A 345 3.72 -10.06 33.77
C SER A 345 2.47 -9.18 33.84
N GLY A 346 2.06 -8.60 32.72
CA GLY A 346 0.86 -7.77 32.61
C GLY A 346 1.17 -6.29 32.76
N VAL A 347 0.30 -5.44 32.21
CA VAL A 347 0.45 -3.99 32.28
C VAL A 347 0.21 -3.52 33.71
N SER A 348 1.16 -2.74 34.25
CA SER A 348 1.08 -2.14 35.57
C SER A 348 1.44 -0.65 35.53
N TYR A 349 0.83 0.16 36.39
CA TYR A 349 1.18 1.58 36.46
C TYR A 349 2.60 1.79 37.02
N GLN A 350 3.14 0.82 37.77
CA GLN A 350 4.52 0.83 38.26
C GLN A 350 5.55 0.59 37.16
N ASP A 351 5.12 0.23 35.95
CA ASP A 351 6.03 0.10 34.81
C ASP A 351 6.45 1.47 34.26
N VAL A 352 5.91 2.57 34.81
CA VAL A 352 6.10 3.92 34.31
C VAL A 352 7.21 4.65 35.07
N ASN A 353 8.28 4.94 34.33
CA ASN A 353 9.30 5.94 34.66
C ASN A 353 9.54 6.83 33.44
N GLN A 354 9.41 8.15 33.56
CA GLN A 354 9.51 9.09 32.44
C GLN A 354 10.94 9.29 31.90
N GLY A 355 11.97 8.87 32.63
CA GLY A 355 13.35 9.14 32.22
C GLY A 355 13.69 10.63 32.19
N ASN A 356 14.24 11.12 31.07
CA ASN A 356 14.83 12.45 30.91
C ASN A 356 14.07 13.35 29.93
N LEU A 357 12.73 13.34 29.98
CA LEU A 357 11.87 14.23 29.19
C LEU A 357 10.77 14.87 30.04
N GLY A 358 10.35 16.08 29.65
CA GLY A 358 9.32 16.87 30.31
C GLY A 358 7.88 16.53 29.89
N ASP A 359 7.59 15.26 29.63
CA ASP A 359 6.32 14.76 29.10
C ASP A 359 5.50 14.01 30.15
N CYS A 360 5.68 14.37 31.43
CA CYS A 360 4.97 13.81 32.59
C CYS A 360 3.45 13.65 32.39
N TYR A 361 2.80 14.52 31.61
CA TYR A 361 1.38 14.43 31.28
C TYR A 361 1.04 13.14 30.50
N LEU A 362 1.90 12.72 29.59
CA LEU A 362 1.76 11.47 28.83
C LEU A 362 1.96 10.28 29.74
N LEU A 363 3.04 10.27 30.52
CA LEU A 363 3.37 9.16 31.40
C LEU A 363 2.37 9.00 32.54
N ALA A 364 1.89 10.09 33.13
CA ALA A 364 0.78 10.05 34.08
C ALA A 364 -0.48 9.47 33.41
N SER A 365 -0.81 9.90 32.19
CA SER A 365 -1.97 9.37 31.45
C SER A 365 -1.87 7.87 31.19
N LEU A 366 -0.68 7.38 30.82
CA LEU A 366 -0.41 5.95 30.67
C LEU A 366 -0.52 5.21 32.00
N ALA A 367 0.08 5.72 33.09
CA ALA A 367 0.01 5.13 34.43
C ALA A 367 -1.43 5.04 34.94
N GLY A 368 -2.21 6.12 34.81
CA GLY A 368 -3.63 6.14 35.19
C GLY A 368 -4.49 5.17 34.39
N THR A 369 -4.22 5.06 33.09
CA THR A 369 -4.89 4.08 32.22
C THR A 369 -4.50 2.66 32.60
N ALA A 370 -3.22 2.39 32.85
CA ALA A 370 -2.71 1.09 33.29
C ALA A 370 -3.33 0.68 34.64
N TYR A 371 -3.49 1.62 35.57
CA TYR A 371 -4.12 1.36 36.87
C TYR A 371 -5.61 1.03 36.75
N ARG A 372 -6.36 1.76 35.92
CA ARG A 372 -7.83 1.60 35.83
C ARG A 372 -8.30 0.58 34.81
N THR A 373 -7.64 0.55 33.67
CA THR A 373 -8.03 -0.24 32.50
C THR A 373 -6.78 -0.75 31.78
N PRO A 374 -6.01 -1.68 32.39
CA PRO A 374 -4.78 -2.20 31.80
C PRO A 374 -5.02 -2.84 30.42
N SER A 375 -6.22 -3.37 30.17
CA SER A 375 -6.64 -3.86 28.85
C SER A 375 -6.64 -2.77 27.77
N THR A 376 -6.88 -1.50 28.11
CA THR A 376 -6.81 -0.38 27.16
C THR A 376 -5.38 -0.19 26.66
N ILE A 377 -4.38 -0.35 27.53
CA ILE A 377 -2.96 -0.32 27.17
C ILE A 377 -2.58 -1.59 26.41
N GLN A 378 -3.03 -2.77 26.83
CA GLN A 378 -2.76 -4.00 26.08
C GLN A 378 -3.28 -3.92 24.63
N ASN A 379 -4.53 -3.47 24.46
CA ASN A 379 -5.18 -3.29 23.16
C ASN A 379 -4.71 -2.02 22.41
N MET A 380 -3.85 -1.21 23.01
CA MET A 380 -3.19 -0.10 22.33
C MET A 380 -2.13 -0.61 21.35
N PHE A 381 -1.58 -1.79 21.59
CA PHE A 381 -0.49 -2.36 20.80
C PHE A 381 -0.95 -3.55 19.95
N THR A 382 -0.35 -3.67 18.78
CA THR A 382 -0.29 -4.89 17.99
C THR A 382 1.17 -5.23 17.79
N ASP A 383 1.60 -6.38 18.31
CA ASP A 383 2.91 -6.94 17.99
C ASP A 383 2.84 -7.56 16.59
N ASN A 384 3.63 -7.04 15.65
CA ASN A 384 3.61 -7.48 14.27
C ASN A 384 4.46 -8.74 14.04
N GLY A 385 5.14 -9.27 15.07
CA GLY A 385 5.95 -10.49 15.01
C GLY A 385 7.30 -10.34 14.30
N ASP A 386 7.59 -9.17 13.72
CA ASP A 386 8.85 -8.83 13.05
C ASP A 386 9.73 -7.86 13.85
N GLY A 387 9.32 -7.55 15.08
CA GLY A 387 9.98 -6.56 15.92
C GLY A 387 9.58 -5.12 15.72
N THR A 388 8.48 -4.93 15.00
CA THR A 388 7.74 -3.70 14.97
C THR A 388 6.42 -3.85 15.74
N PHE A 389 5.93 -2.73 16.23
CA PHE A 389 4.71 -2.66 17.01
C PHE A 389 3.84 -1.55 16.44
N THR A 390 2.61 -1.87 16.07
CA THR A 390 1.63 -0.86 15.67
C THR A 390 0.88 -0.38 16.90
N VAL A 391 0.86 0.94 17.10
CA VAL A 391 0.36 1.61 18.30
C VAL A 391 -0.82 2.49 17.94
N ARG A 392 -1.92 2.34 18.69
CA ARG A 392 -3.19 3.03 18.48
C ARG A 392 -3.33 4.24 19.41
N PHE A 393 -3.65 5.39 18.85
CA PHE A 393 -4.19 6.54 19.58
C PHE A 393 -5.57 6.91 19.04
N LEU A 394 -6.32 7.72 19.77
CA LEU A 394 -7.68 8.14 19.43
C LEU A 394 -7.70 9.63 19.15
N ARG A 395 -8.27 10.00 18.00
CA ARG A 395 -8.61 11.37 17.66
C ARG A 395 -10.13 11.46 17.63
N ASN A 396 -10.72 12.12 18.62
CA ASN A 396 -12.18 12.23 18.75
C ASN A 396 -12.89 10.86 18.67
N GLY A 397 -12.34 9.86 19.37
CA GLY A 397 -12.86 8.49 19.38
C GLY A 397 -12.50 7.63 18.16
N VAL A 398 -11.86 8.20 17.12
CA VAL A 398 -11.43 7.45 15.92
C VAL A 398 -9.99 6.98 16.07
N ALA A 399 -9.75 5.69 15.81
CA ALA A 399 -8.42 5.09 15.87
C ALA A 399 -7.47 5.65 14.80
N ASN A 400 -6.28 6.04 15.24
CA ASN A 400 -5.15 6.45 14.43
C ASN A 400 -3.96 5.59 14.82
N TYR A 401 -3.17 5.16 13.85
CA TYR A 401 -2.13 4.17 14.07
C TYR A 401 -0.77 4.69 13.63
N VAL A 402 0.26 4.26 14.34
CA VAL A 402 1.66 4.49 13.97
C VAL A 402 2.44 3.22 14.26
N THR A 403 3.41 2.88 13.40
CA THR A 403 4.28 1.74 13.67
C THR A 403 5.62 2.22 14.20
N VAL A 404 6.13 1.56 15.23
CA VAL A 404 7.47 1.77 15.80
C VAL A 404 8.26 0.46 15.71
N ASP A 405 9.57 0.56 15.45
CA ASP A 405 10.46 -0.59 15.64
C ASP A 405 10.97 -0.64 17.11
N ARG A 406 11.78 -1.66 17.44
CA ARG A 406 12.33 -1.83 18.80
C ARG A 406 13.59 -1.00 19.11
N TYR A 407 13.99 -0.07 18.25
CA TYR A 407 15.14 0.79 18.53
C TYR A 407 14.72 1.97 19.39
N LEU A 408 15.40 2.16 20.52
CA LEU A 408 15.12 3.27 21.44
C LEU A 408 16.41 4.06 21.72
N PRO A 409 16.32 5.37 22.03
CA PRO A 409 17.48 6.18 22.37
C PRO A 409 18.10 5.77 23.70
N THR A 410 19.40 5.53 23.69
CA THR A 410 20.19 5.19 24.87
C THR A 410 21.29 6.20 25.12
N THR A 411 21.74 6.31 26.37
CA THR A 411 23.01 6.96 26.71
C THR A 411 24.20 6.24 26.06
N ALA A 412 25.39 6.84 26.12
CA ALA A 412 26.63 6.18 25.69
C ALA A 412 26.89 4.85 26.44
N SER A 413 26.48 4.76 27.71
CA SER A 413 26.58 3.54 28.53
C SER A 413 25.51 2.48 28.21
N GLY A 414 24.55 2.80 27.33
CA GLY A 414 23.50 1.87 26.92
C GLY A 414 22.26 1.84 27.82
N SER A 415 22.13 2.75 28.78
CA SER A 415 20.89 2.88 29.55
C SER A 415 19.83 3.62 28.72
N PHE A 416 18.55 3.26 28.86
CA PHE A 416 17.46 4.03 28.25
C PHE A 416 17.51 5.50 28.69
N TYR A 417 17.36 6.42 27.74
CA TYR A 417 17.38 7.86 28.03
C TYR A 417 16.00 8.41 28.39
N TYR A 418 14.97 7.90 27.70
CA TYR A 418 13.59 8.33 27.87
C TYR A 418 12.79 7.32 28.71
N ALA A 419 11.46 7.29 28.54
CA ALA A 419 10.60 6.49 29.38
C ALA A 419 10.93 5.00 29.28
N ASN A 420 10.83 4.34 30.42
CA ASN A 420 11.08 2.92 30.63
C ASN A 420 10.51 2.52 31.99
N ARG A 421 10.79 1.29 32.45
CA ARG A 421 10.34 0.83 33.77
C ARG A 421 11.15 1.38 34.95
N ASP A 422 12.47 1.31 34.87
CA ASP A 422 13.38 1.70 35.95
C ASP A 422 14.59 2.48 35.44
N ARG A 423 15.00 3.52 36.17
CA ARG A 423 16.18 4.30 35.81
C ARG A 423 17.44 3.43 35.73
N GLY A 424 18.18 3.59 34.63
CA GLY A 424 19.46 2.93 34.41
C GLY A 424 19.38 1.57 33.70
N LEU A 425 18.18 1.05 33.41
CA LEU A 425 18.00 -0.19 32.65
C LEU A 425 18.76 -0.16 31.33
N LEU A 426 19.54 -1.21 31.09
CA LEU A 426 20.35 -1.38 29.89
C LEU A 426 19.52 -1.94 28.73
N TYR A 427 19.72 -1.39 27.54
CA TYR A 427 18.98 -1.76 26.33
C TYR A 427 19.02 -3.25 25.99
N ASN A 428 20.07 -3.96 26.37
CA ASN A 428 20.30 -5.36 26.03
C ASN A 428 19.79 -6.36 27.09
N ASN A 429 19.18 -5.89 28.17
CA ASN A 429 18.59 -6.76 29.18
C ASN A 429 17.33 -7.46 28.64
N THR A 430 17.30 -8.79 28.68
CA THR A 430 16.16 -9.59 28.21
C THR A 430 14.95 -9.53 29.12
N GLY A 431 15.13 -9.06 30.37
CA GLY A 431 14.05 -8.77 31.32
C GLY A 431 13.51 -7.34 31.24
N ASN A 432 13.76 -6.63 30.13
CA ASN A 432 13.13 -5.33 29.90
C ASN A 432 11.67 -5.51 29.48
N GLU A 433 10.84 -4.59 29.97
CA GLU A 433 9.46 -4.40 29.55
C GLU A 433 9.36 -3.09 28.76
N LEU A 434 8.87 -3.18 27.51
CA LEU A 434 9.07 -2.11 26.52
C LEU A 434 7.84 -1.24 26.27
N TRP A 435 6.65 -1.61 26.75
CA TRP A 435 5.41 -0.93 26.37
C TRP A 435 5.41 0.58 26.67
N VAL A 436 6.00 1.02 27.80
CA VAL A 436 6.07 2.45 28.15
C VAL A 436 6.96 3.22 27.17
N ALA A 437 8.16 2.70 26.92
CA ALA A 437 9.13 3.30 26.01
C ALA A 437 8.60 3.36 24.56
N LEU A 438 7.90 2.31 24.13
CA LEU A 438 7.31 2.23 22.80
C LEU A 438 6.07 3.11 22.67
N ALA A 439 5.25 3.26 23.73
CA ALA A 439 4.13 4.21 23.75
C ALA A 439 4.61 5.66 23.61
N GLU A 440 5.62 6.05 24.38
CA GLU A 440 6.22 7.38 24.34
C GLU A 440 6.81 7.66 22.95
N ARG A 441 7.59 6.71 22.40
CA ARG A 441 8.13 6.84 21.05
C ARG A 441 7.03 6.98 19.99
N ALA A 442 5.98 6.16 20.08
CA ALA A 442 4.87 6.21 19.14
C ALA A 442 4.14 7.56 19.21
N TYR A 443 4.00 8.12 20.42
CA TYR A 443 3.40 9.43 20.64
C TYR A 443 4.27 10.56 20.03
N ALA A 444 5.59 10.47 20.16
CA ALA A 444 6.53 11.36 19.46
C ALA A 444 6.43 11.25 17.93
N GLN A 445 6.26 10.04 17.38
CA GLN A 445 6.10 9.85 15.93
C GLN A 445 4.77 10.39 15.41
N ILE A 446 3.66 10.13 16.11
CA ILE A 446 2.32 10.54 15.66
C ILE A 446 2.10 12.05 15.80
N ASN A 447 2.92 12.74 16.61
CA ASN A 447 2.93 14.20 16.73
C ASN A 447 2.98 14.89 15.37
N GLU A 448 3.78 14.36 14.43
CA GLU A 448 3.94 14.91 13.09
C GLU A 448 2.65 14.91 12.25
N SER A 449 1.63 14.14 12.65
CA SER A 449 0.30 14.19 12.03
C SER A 449 -0.48 15.45 12.41
N GLY A 450 -0.04 16.18 13.43
CA GLY A 450 -0.46 17.54 13.73
C GLY A 450 -1.74 17.69 14.57
N TRP A 451 -2.23 16.61 15.17
CA TRP A 451 -3.52 16.61 15.86
C TRP A 451 -3.44 16.35 17.37
N ILE A 452 -2.28 15.95 17.90
CA ILE A 452 -2.14 15.65 19.33
C ILE A 452 -2.00 16.91 20.21
N GLY A 453 -1.96 18.11 19.59
CA GLY A 453 -1.90 19.40 20.30
C GLY A 453 -0.51 19.84 20.73
N GLN A 454 0.52 19.43 19.99
CA GLN A 454 1.92 19.74 20.27
C GLN A 454 2.58 20.50 19.10
N ASP A 455 3.91 20.43 18.96
CA ASP A 455 4.66 21.23 17.98
C ASP A 455 4.67 20.65 16.54
N ASN A 456 4.04 19.50 16.34
CA ASN A 456 3.93 18.79 15.06
C ASN A 456 5.28 18.29 14.50
N THR A 457 6.28 18.04 15.35
CA THR A 457 7.56 17.44 14.95
C THR A 457 7.63 15.97 15.34
N ASN A 458 8.20 15.13 14.46
CA ASN A 458 8.61 13.78 14.83
C ASN A 458 9.88 13.82 15.70
N SER A 459 9.73 14.24 16.96
CA SER A 459 10.83 14.37 17.93
C SER A 459 10.36 14.14 19.35
N TYR A 460 11.24 13.64 20.22
CA TYR A 460 10.95 13.52 21.65
C TYR A 460 10.78 14.90 22.30
N ALA A 461 11.60 15.89 21.92
CA ALA A 461 11.46 17.26 22.41
C ALA A 461 10.09 17.87 22.07
N GLY A 462 9.52 17.49 20.92
CA GLY A 462 8.24 17.99 20.44
C GLY A 462 7.03 17.54 21.24
N ILE A 463 7.18 16.51 22.10
CA ILE A 463 6.13 16.08 23.03
C ILE A 463 6.40 16.55 24.47
N ALA A 464 7.42 17.39 24.71
CA ALA A 464 7.68 17.98 26.02
C ALA A 464 6.66 19.07 26.37
N GLY A 465 6.09 19.00 27.57
CA GLY A 465 4.99 19.86 28.00
C GLY A 465 3.65 19.41 27.41
N GLY A 466 2.58 19.56 28.17
CA GLY A 466 1.26 19.09 27.77
C GLY A 466 0.36 18.84 28.97
N TRP A 467 -0.84 18.31 28.71
CA TRP A 467 -1.87 18.15 29.73
C TRP A 467 -2.48 16.74 29.73
N PRO A 468 -2.59 16.09 30.91
CA PRO A 468 -3.05 14.71 30.97
C PRO A 468 -4.55 14.59 30.61
N ASP A 469 -5.33 15.65 30.79
CA ASP A 469 -6.75 15.68 30.43
C ASP A 469 -6.99 15.50 28.92
N THR A 470 -6.09 16.01 28.08
CA THR A 470 -6.15 15.85 26.62
C THR A 470 -5.55 14.49 26.22
N THR A 471 -4.42 14.11 26.80
CA THR A 471 -3.73 12.87 26.40
C THR A 471 -4.44 11.61 26.84
N VAL A 472 -5.11 11.59 28.00
CA VAL A 472 -5.93 10.44 28.40
C VAL A 472 -7.12 10.23 27.45
N GLN A 473 -7.68 11.30 26.86
CA GLN A 473 -8.71 11.16 25.80
C GLN A 473 -8.11 10.46 24.58
N GLN A 474 -6.87 10.82 24.21
CA GLN A 474 -6.18 10.23 23.07
C GLN A 474 -5.77 8.77 23.32
N ILE A 475 -5.64 8.34 24.57
CA ILE A 475 -5.35 6.94 24.92
C ILE A 475 -6.65 6.12 25.05
N THR A 476 -7.65 6.67 25.75
CA THR A 476 -8.82 5.93 26.24
C THR A 476 -10.12 6.24 25.50
N GLY A 477 -10.21 7.39 24.83
CA GLY A 477 -11.43 7.90 24.20
C GLY A 477 -12.43 8.50 25.19
N ARG A 478 -12.14 8.48 26.50
CA ARG A 478 -13.01 9.03 27.54
C ARG A 478 -12.81 10.52 27.64
N ASN A 479 -13.91 11.28 27.58
CA ASN A 479 -13.89 12.72 27.84
C ASN A 479 -13.32 13.02 29.23
N THR A 480 -12.87 14.24 29.43
CA THR A 480 -12.29 14.69 30.70
C THR A 480 -12.92 15.98 31.18
N VAL A 481 -12.93 16.14 32.50
CA VAL A 481 -13.23 17.39 33.16
C VAL A 481 -11.98 17.82 33.91
N ARG A 482 -11.68 19.10 33.84
CA ARG A 482 -10.60 19.72 34.58
C ARG A 482 -11.13 20.84 35.45
N ASP A 483 -10.70 20.83 36.69
CA ASP A 483 -10.78 22.00 37.56
C ASP A 483 -9.41 22.66 37.58
N TYR A 484 -9.38 23.97 37.33
CA TYR A 484 -8.14 24.77 37.35
C TYR A 484 -7.73 25.21 38.75
N THR A 485 -8.51 24.79 39.75
CA THR A 485 -8.23 24.98 41.15
C THR A 485 -8.26 23.64 41.87
N LEU A 486 -7.49 23.56 42.94
CA LEU A 486 -7.58 22.48 43.89
C LEU A 486 -7.52 23.07 45.30
N ASP A 487 -8.65 23.05 45.98
CA ASP A 487 -8.82 23.54 47.33
C ASP A 487 -9.66 22.60 48.20
N ASN A 488 -9.93 23.00 49.44
CA ASN A 488 -10.58 22.11 50.40
C ASN A 488 -12.01 21.68 49.99
N SER A 489 -12.68 22.43 49.12
CA SER A 489 -14.02 22.11 48.62
C SER A 489 -14.01 20.92 47.65
N ASP A 490 -12.90 20.65 46.96
CA ASP A 490 -12.75 19.59 45.98
C ASP A 490 -12.63 18.18 46.58
N ARG A 491 -12.37 18.08 47.90
CA ARG A 491 -12.04 16.81 48.56
C ARG A 491 -13.02 15.69 48.23
N THR A 492 -14.30 15.98 48.39
CA THR A 492 -15.38 15.02 48.14
C THR A 492 -15.47 14.68 46.66
N ALA A 493 -15.25 15.65 45.77
CA ALA A 493 -15.30 15.45 44.33
C ALA A 493 -14.15 14.54 43.85
N VAL A 494 -12.92 14.75 44.34
CA VAL A 494 -11.75 13.89 44.06
C VAL A 494 -11.99 12.46 44.52
N ILE A 495 -12.44 12.29 45.77
CA ILE A 495 -12.73 10.95 46.34
C ILE A 495 -13.84 10.27 45.53
N ASN A 496 -14.92 10.98 45.21
CA ASN A 496 -16.03 10.42 44.44
C ASN A 496 -15.61 10.04 43.02
N ALA A 497 -14.80 10.88 42.36
CA ALA A 497 -14.27 10.57 41.04
C ALA A 497 -13.40 9.30 41.08
N PHE A 498 -12.51 9.20 42.08
CA PHE A 498 -11.67 8.02 42.26
C PHE A 498 -12.50 6.76 42.56
N ASN A 499 -13.47 6.83 43.47
CA ASN A 499 -14.32 5.68 43.82
C ASN A 499 -15.25 5.25 42.68
N ALA A 500 -15.60 6.17 41.77
CA ALA A 500 -16.35 5.87 40.55
C ALA A 500 -15.49 5.21 39.45
N GLY A 501 -14.24 4.83 39.73
CA GLY A 501 -13.36 4.17 38.77
C GLY A 501 -12.76 5.10 37.70
N ARG A 502 -12.85 6.41 37.90
CA ARG A 502 -12.27 7.40 36.97
C ARG A 502 -10.75 7.42 37.09
N ILE A 503 -10.07 7.73 35.99
CA ILE A 503 -8.66 8.11 36.02
C ILE A 503 -8.63 9.54 36.55
N VAL A 504 -7.85 9.78 37.60
CA VAL A 504 -7.77 11.08 38.28
C VAL A 504 -6.32 11.54 38.29
N PHE A 505 -6.09 12.77 37.85
CA PHE A 505 -4.80 13.43 37.85
C PHE A 505 -4.79 14.56 38.86
N LEU A 506 -3.71 14.64 39.62
CA LEU A 506 -3.41 15.75 40.53
C LEU A 506 -2.14 16.41 40.01
N ASN A 507 -2.20 17.72 39.74
CA ASN A 507 -1.09 18.44 39.10
C ASN A 507 -0.47 19.44 40.08
N TRP A 508 0.85 19.59 40.03
CA TRP A 508 1.60 20.58 40.79
C TRP A 508 2.41 21.48 39.84
N ALA A 509 2.11 22.78 39.79
CA ALA A 509 2.77 23.68 38.83
C ALA A 509 2.73 23.11 37.38
N SER A 510 3.88 22.67 36.85
CA SER A 510 4.04 22.14 35.48
C SER A 510 4.24 20.62 35.41
N HIS A 511 3.82 19.83 36.41
CA HIS A 511 3.99 18.38 36.40
C HIS A 511 2.74 17.60 36.82
N ALA A 512 2.52 16.47 36.15
CA ALA A 512 1.30 15.69 36.25
C ALA A 512 1.53 14.40 37.04
N LEU A 513 0.62 14.10 37.97
CA LEU A 513 0.67 12.87 38.77
C LEU A 513 -0.67 12.15 38.72
N THR A 514 -0.65 10.86 38.99
CA THR A 514 -1.85 10.00 38.93
C THR A 514 -2.26 9.57 40.33
N LEU A 515 -3.54 9.75 40.68
CA LEU A 515 -4.09 9.17 41.90
C LEU A 515 -4.36 7.67 41.69
N VAL A 516 -3.70 6.82 42.48
CA VAL A 516 -3.73 5.36 42.37
C VAL A 516 -4.22 4.66 43.66
N GLY A 517 -4.68 5.43 44.65
CA GLY A 517 -5.25 4.88 45.86
C GLY A 517 -5.90 5.92 46.76
N TYR A 518 -6.92 5.49 47.51
CA TYR A 518 -7.49 6.24 48.62
C TYR A 518 -7.88 5.26 49.73
N ASN A 519 -7.37 5.48 50.94
CA ASN A 519 -7.71 4.69 52.11
C ASN A 519 -8.67 5.49 53.01
N PRO A 520 -9.94 5.07 53.15
CA PRO A 520 -10.93 5.82 53.93
C PRO A 520 -10.66 5.80 55.44
N THR A 521 -9.94 4.80 55.94
CA THR A 521 -9.59 4.66 57.37
C THR A 521 -8.47 5.62 57.76
N THR A 522 -7.39 5.66 56.99
CA THR A 522 -6.24 6.55 57.26
C THR A 522 -6.40 7.93 56.63
N GLN A 523 -7.37 8.09 55.72
CA GLN A 523 -7.60 9.29 54.90
C GLN A 523 -6.40 9.67 54.02
N LEU A 524 -5.54 8.71 53.70
CA LEU A 524 -4.38 8.90 52.83
C LEU A 524 -4.75 8.65 51.37
N PHE A 525 -4.21 9.50 50.50
CA PHE A 525 -4.27 9.43 49.05
C PHE A 525 -2.92 8.91 48.54
N THR A 526 -2.95 7.84 47.77
CA THR A 526 -1.74 7.25 47.17
C THR A 526 -1.58 7.81 45.76
N VAL A 527 -0.51 8.57 45.53
CA VAL A 527 -0.27 9.30 44.28
C VAL A 527 1.01 8.77 43.63
N HIS A 528 0.89 8.33 42.38
CA HIS A 528 2.01 7.88 41.56
C HIS A 528 2.61 9.06 40.81
N ASN A 529 3.91 9.27 41.02
CA ASN A 529 4.72 10.24 40.31
C ASN A 529 5.40 9.53 39.12
N PRO A 530 5.21 10.03 37.88
CA PRO A 530 5.79 9.40 36.68
C PRO A 530 7.33 9.34 36.67
N TRP A 531 8.04 9.92 37.64
CA TRP A 531 9.45 9.62 37.91
C TRP A 531 9.71 8.22 38.52
N GLY A 532 8.69 7.37 38.66
CA GLY A 532 8.81 5.96 39.04
C GLY A 532 8.70 5.69 40.54
N HIS A 533 7.99 6.54 41.29
CA HIS A 533 7.75 6.35 42.72
C HIS A 533 6.31 6.72 43.10
N THR A 534 5.87 6.27 44.26
CA THR A 534 4.50 6.43 44.74
C THR A 534 4.50 6.81 46.20
N ASP A 535 3.77 7.88 46.54
CA ASP A 535 3.77 8.45 47.87
C ASP A 535 2.34 8.58 48.42
N ASN A 536 2.23 8.66 49.75
CA ASN A 536 0.96 8.84 50.43
C ASN A 536 0.85 10.26 50.99
N PHE A 537 -0.25 10.94 50.65
CA PHE A 537 -0.53 12.30 51.09
C PHE A 537 -1.82 12.35 51.91
N THR A 538 -1.80 13.13 52.98
CA THR A 538 -3.03 13.63 53.59
C THR A 538 -3.67 14.68 52.67
N TRP A 539 -4.98 14.90 52.80
CA TRP A 539 -5.64 15.97 52.03
C TRP A 539 -5.00 17.35 52.26
N ASN A 540 -4.60 17.65 53.50
CA ASN A 540 -3.93 18.91 53.83
C ASN A 540 -2.60 19.06 53.08
N GLN A 541 -1.83 17.98 52.94
CA GLN A 541 -0.59 18.00 52.15
C GLN A 541 -0.87 18.19 50.65
N ILE A 542 -1.98 17.67 50.13
CA ILE A 542 -2.37 17.90 48.73
C ILE A 542 -2.62 19.40 48.50
N ILE A 543 -3.48 20.03 49.29
CA ILE A 543 -3.92 21.41 49.04
C ILE A 543 -2.97 22.48 49.59
N ASN A 544 -2.06 22.14 50.51
CA ASN A 544 -1.14 23.12 51.12
C ASN A 544 0.35 22.78 50.90
N GLY A 545 0.67 21.64 50.28
CA GLY A 545 2.04 21.15 50.12
C GLY A 545 2.59 20.46 51.37
N THR A 546 3.74 19.81 51.24
CA THR A 546 4.39 19.07 52.36
C THR A 546 5.36 19.95 53.17
N GLY A 547 5.68 21.15 52.69
CA GLY A 547 6.59 22.09 53.37
C GLY A 547 8.07 21.73 53.26
N THR A 548 8.43 20.68 52.51
CA THR A 548 9.81 20.22 52.33
C THR A 548 10.23 20.16 50.86
N GLY A 549 11.16 21.04 50.48
CA GLY A 549 12.17 20.86 49.44
C GLY A 549 11.76 20.78 47.96
N HIS A 550 10.76 19.97 47.60
CA HIS A 550 10.47 19.63 46.20
C HIS A 550 8.99 19.45 45.85
N GLU A 551 8.10 19.25 46.84
CA GLU A 551 6.67 19.03 46.63
C GLU A 551 5.88 20.33 46.82
N GLN A 552 5.70 21.06 45.72
CA GLN A 552 4.82 22.23 45.67
C GLN A 552 3.36 21.79 45.81
N ARG A 553 2.53 22.65 46.41
CA ARG A 553 1.07 22.49 46.50
C ARG A 553 0.49 22.03 45.16
N PHE A 554 -0.42 21.05 45.19
CA PHE A 554 -1.19 20.70 44.00
C PHE A 554 -2.15 21.84 43.66
N THR A 555 -2.13 22.27 42.41
CA THR A 555 -2.79 23.51 41.96
C THR A 555 -4.12 23.26 41.28
N ASP A 556 -4.26 22.11 40.64
CA ASP A 556 -5.40 21.76 39.81
C ASP A 556 -5.53 20.24 39.71
N TRP A 557 -6.70 19.79 39.25
CA TRP A 557 -6.97 18.37 39.10
C TRP A 557 -7.89 18.10 37.91
N SER A 558 -7.82 16.89 37.38
CA SER A 558 -8.70 16.47 36.29
C SER A 558 -9.07 15.00 36.40
N TYR A 559 -10.15 14.61 35.74
CA TYR A 559 -10.60 13.23 35.74
C TYR A 559 -11.35 12.86 34.46
N THR A 560 -11.31 11.57 34.10
CA THR A 560 -12.12 11.03 33.00
C THR A 560 -13.60 10.95 33.37
N THR A 561 -14.50 11.24 32.44
CA THR A 561 -15.93 10.94 32.58
C THR A 561 -16.25 9.53 32.09
N THR A 562 -17.50 9.11 32.29
CA THR A 562 -18.06 7.89 31.70
C THR A 562 -18.03 7.93 30.19
#